data_AF-A0A0L6WIF6-F1
#
_entry.id   AF-A0A0L6WIF6-F1
#
_cell.length_a   1.000
_cell.length_b   1.000
_cell.length_c   1.000
_cell.angle_alpha   90.00
_cell.angle_beta   90.00
_cell.angle_gamma   90.00
#
_symmetry.space_group_name_H-M   'P 1'
#
loop_
_entity.id
_entity.type
_entity.pdbx_description
1 polymer ?
#
loop_
_entity_poly.entity_id
_entity_poly.type
_entity_poly.pdbx_seq_one_letter_code
_entity_poly.pdbx_strand_id
1 'polypeptide(L)'
;MVTQRHDHHVPSIDTTMTTSRSADTEYLVRNAMTTGYHVSSLLATPFYLLYAFSARGRGSFSINRLLRATWVGGLGGTVASGGFAYAWYNTCHEDLLRSKRINVVYDYYVKQIDRVRAEDHAIIGLVITSVLTTGIFWKRAGVVNLVLGGAGLGSSIGLLTHYGRSFLGDPPEKVNVPPII
;
A
#
# COMPACT_ATOMS: atom_id res chain seq x y z
N MET A 1 -31.32 -28.78 40.89
CA MET A 1 -29.90 -28.52 40.59
C MET A 1 -29.66 -29.01 39.18
N VAL A 2 -29.81 -28.14 38.18
CA VAL A 2 -29.76 -28.50 36.75
C VAL A 2 -28.33 -28.28 36.27
N THR A 3 -27.65 -29.36 35.91
CA THR A 3 -26.30 -29.31 35.36
C THR A 3 -26.37 -28.75 33.94
N GLN A 4 -25.93 -27.51 33.77
CA GLN A 4 -25.83 -26.85 32.48
C GLN A 4 -24.72 -27.53 31.67
N ARG A 5 -25.09 -28.37 30.70
CA ARG A 5 -24.16 -29.01 29.76
C ARG A 5 -23.64 -27.92 28.82
N HIS A 6 -22.40 -27.50 29.01
CA HIS A 6 -21.69 -26.68 28.02
C HIS A 6 -21.40 -27.57 26.81
N ASP A 7 -22.31 -27.59 25.85
CA ASP A 7 -22.09 -28.18 24.55
C ASP A 7 -21.03 -27.33 23.84
N HIS A 8 -19.78 -27.76 23.87
CA HIS A 8 -18.73 -27.21 23.03
C HIS A 8 -19.14 -27.46 21.57
N HIS A 9 -19.70 -26.43 20.94
CA HIS A 9 -20.00 -26.43 19.52
C HIS A 9 -18.68 -26.48 18.75
N VAL A 10 -18.20 -27.68 18.48
CA VAL A 10 -17.04 -27.91 17.61
C VAL A 10 -17.48 -27.46 16.22
N PRO A 11 -16.88 -26.40 15.64
CA PRO A 11 -17.25 -25.95 14.31
C PRO A 11 -17.02 -27.09 13.32
N SER A 12 -18.02 -27.38 12.50
CA SER A 12 -17.91 -28.34 11.40
C SER A 12 -16.72 -27.99 10.48
N ILE A 13 -16.09 -28.99 9.87
CA ILE A 13 -14.90 -28.81 9.01
C ILE A 13 -15.17 -27.74 7.94
N ASP A 14 -16.37 -27.71 7.35
CA ASP A 14 -16.80 -26.72 6.37
C ASP A 14 -16.72 -25.28 6.92
N THR A 15 -17.21 -25.04 8.15
CA THR A 15 -17.13 -23.71 8.79
C THR A 15 -15.69 -23.27 9.08
N THR A 16 -14.77 -24.20 9.34
CA THR A 16 -13.35 -23.87 9.56
C THR A 16 -12.63 -23.51 8.26
N MET A 17 -12.92 -24.23 7.17
CA MET A 17 -12.34 -23.96 5.85
C MET A 17 -12.80 -22.62 5.30
N THR A 18 -14.11 -22.31 5.36
CA THR A 18 -14.64 -21.02 4.89
C THR A 18 -14.08 -19.84 5.66
N THR A 19 -13.92 -19.98 6.99
CA THR A 19 -13.35 -18.92 7.85
C THR A 19 -11.86 -18.69 7.55
N SER A 20 -11.11 -19.76 7.30
CA SER A 20 -9.70 -19.65 6.93
C SER A 20 -9.51 -18.98 5.57
N ARG A 21 -10.35 -19.34 4.58
CA ARG A 21 -10.36 -18.74 3.25
C ARG A 21 -10.69 -17.26 3.28
N SER A 22 -11.69 -16.86 4.08
CA SER A 22 -12.07 -15.44 4.20
C SER A 22 -10.93 -14.62 4.81
N ALA A 23 -10.26 -15.14 5.84
CA ALA A 23 -9.12 -14.47 6.47
C ALA A 23 -7.94 -14.31 5.51
N ASP A 24 -7.65 -15.36 4.73
CA ASP A 24 -6.56 -15.34 3.74
C ASP A 24 -6.82 -14.34 2.62
N THR A 25 -8.05 -14.33 2.13
CA THR A 25 -8.49 -13.40 1.08
C THR A 25 -8.41 -11.96 1.58
N GLU A 26 -8.90 -11.71 2.80
CA GLU A 26 -8.83 -10.38 3.41
C GLU A 26 -7.39 -9.88 3.58
N TYR A 27 -6.49 -10.74 4.08
CA TYR A 27 -5.08 -10.39 4.25
C TYR A 27 -4.42 -10.04 2.90
N LEU A 28 -4.63 -10.86 1.87
CA LEU A 28 -4.05 -10.64 0.54
C LEU A 28 -4.63 -9.40 -0.14
N VAL A 29 -5.92 -9.13 0.04
CA VAL A 29 -6.58 -7.92 -0.48
C VAL A 29 -6.03 -6.68 0.19
N ARG A 30 -5.88 -6.67 1.51
CA ARG A 30 -5.27 -5.55 2.26
C ARG A 30 -3.85 -5.27 1.77
N ASN A 31 -3.04 -6.30 1.58
CA ASN A 31 -1.68 -6.15 1.04
C ASN A 31 -1.67 -5.59 -0.39
N ALA A 32 -2.62 -5.99 -1.24
CA ALA A 32 -2.77 -5.45 -2.58
C ALA A 32 -3.23 -3.98 -2.58
N MET A 33 -4.11 -3.60 -1.64
CA MET A 33 -4.58 -2.22 -1.45
C MET A 33 -3.46 -1.27 -1.05
N THR A 34 -2.63 -1.64 -0.06
CA THR A 34 -1.49 -0.84 0.39
C THR A 34 -0.44 -0.69 -0.71
N THR A 35 -0.10 -1.79 -1.37
CA THR A 35 0.82 -1.77 -2.52
C THR A 35 0.29 -0.89 -3.65
N GLY A 36 -1.01 -1.00 -3.96
CA GLY A 36 -1.68 -0.19 -4.97
C GLY A 36 -1.63 1.31 -4.64
N TYR A 37 -1.83 1.69 -3.37
CA TYR A 37 -1.71 3.08 -2.93
C TYR A 37 -0.31 3.65 -3.18
N HIS A 38 0.75 2.92 -2.80
CA HIS A 38 2.13 3.37 -2.98
C HIS A 38 2.50 3.51 -4.46
N VAL A 39 2.19 2.49 -5.27
CA VAL A 39 2.52 2.51 -6.71
C VAL A 39 1.75 3.59 -7.44
N SER A 40 0.46 3.72 -7.19
CA SER A 40 -0.37 4.74 -7.86
C SER A 40 -0.02 6.16 -7.42
N SER A 41 0.28 6.40 -6.14
CA SER A 41 0.76 7.70 -5.66
C SER A 41 2.10 8.08 -6.30
N LEU A 42 3.01 7.11 -6.39
CA LEU A 42 4.31 7.27 -7.03
C LEU A 42 4.16 7.63 -8.52
N LEU A 43 3.29 6.92 -9.23
CA LEU A 43 3.06 7.10 -10.66
C LEU A 43 2.18 8.31 -11.00
N ALA A 44 1.30 8.76 -10.09
CA ALA A 44 0.41 9.88 -10.32
C ALA A 44 1.17 11.19 -10.63
N THR A 45 2.30 11.40 -9.96
CA THR A 45 3.16 12.59 -10.15
C THR A 45 3.76 12.67 -11.55
N PRO A 46 4.49 11.65 -12.06
CA PRO A 46 4.99 11.65 -13.43
C PRO A 46 3.86 11.56 -14.47
N PHE A 47 2.76 10.83 -14.22
CA PHE A 47 1.63 10.81 -15.15
C PHE A 47 0.99 12.18 -15.33
N TYR A 48 0.79 12.93 -14.23
CA TYR A 48 0.25 14.27 -14.31
C TYR A 48 1.23 15.22 -15.01
N LEU A 49 2.54 15.11 -14.76
CA LEU A 49 3.55 15.89 -15.47
C LEU A 49 3.52 15.59 -16.98
N LEU A 50 3.56 14.30 -17.36
CA LEU A 50 3.47 13.88 -18.75
C LEU A 50 2.20 14.39 -19.41
N TYR A 51 1.05 14.29 -18.74
CA TYR A 51 -0.23 14.79 -19.25
C TYR A 51 -0.26 16.32 -19.36
N ALA A 52 0.24 17.05 -18.37
CA ALA A 52 0.30 18.51 -18.40
C ALA A 52 1.22 19.01 -19.52
N PHE A 53 2.35 18.35 -19.73
CA PHE A 53 3.29 18.67 -20.80
C PHE A 53 2.79 18.24 -22.19
N SER A 54 2.16 17.07 -22.33
CA SER A 54 1.72 16.55 -23.63
C SER A 54 0.38 17.11 -24.10
N ALA A 55 -0.57 17.35 -23.19
CA ALA A 55 -1.95 17.69 -23.57
C ALA A 55 -2.26 19.20 -23.56
N ARG A 56 -1.48 20.04 -22.86
CA ARG A 56 -1.87 21.45 -22.62
C ARG A 56 -0.74 22.48 -22.56
N GLY A 57 0.53 22.08 -22.66
CA GLY A 57 1.69 22.98 -22.62
C GLY A 57 1.98 23.60 -21.24
N ARG A 58 3.12 24.31 -21.14
CA ARG A 58 3.70 24.86 -19.88
C ARG A 58 2.77 25.80 -19.09
N GLY A 59 1.73 26.36 -19.71
CA GLY A 59 0.81 27.33 -19.10
C GLY A 59 -0.33 26.74 -18.25
N SER A 60 -0.60 25.43 -18.32
CA SER A 60 -1.69 24.80 -17.55
C SER A 60 -1.24 24.12 -16.25
N PHE A 61 0.04 24.24 -15.87
CA PHE A 61 0.55 23.61 -14.66
C PHE A 61 -0.04 24.29 -13.43
N SER A 62 -0.81 23.54 -12.64
CA SER A 62 -1.41 24.02 -11.40
C SER A 62 -1.09 23.08 -10.26
N ILE A 63 -0.51 23.63 -9.19
CA ILE A 63 -0.20 22.90 -7.95
C ILE A 63 -1.45 22.23 -7.37
N ASN A 64 -2.60 22.89 -7.44
CA ASN A 64 -3.87 22.33 -6.96
C ASN A 64 -4.29 21.07 -7.74
N ARG A 65 -3.99 21.04 -9.04
CA ARG A 65 -4.35 19.92 -9.93
C ARG A 65 -3.34 18.77 -9.84
N LEU A 66 -2.06 19.09 -9.65
CA LEU A 66 -1.02 18.11 -9.33
C LEU A 66 -1.36 17.39 -8.02
N LEU A 67 -1.55 18.15 -6.94
CA LEU A 67 -1.87 17.61 -5.62
C LEU A 67 -3.13 16.75 -5.62
N ARG A 68 -4.17 17.20 -6.34
CA ARG A 68 -5.39 16.42 -6.54
C ARG A 68 -5.13 15.13 -7.32
N ALA A 69 -4.32 15.18 -8.37
CA ALA A 69 -3.96 13.97 -9.12
C ALA A 69 -3.20 12.96 -8.24
N THR A 70 -2.34 13.41 -7.32
CA THR A 70 -1.58 12.51 -6.45
C THR A 70 -2.48 11.76 -5.47
N TRP A 71 -3.36 12.45 -4.73
CA TRP A 71 -4.20 11.75 -3.75
C TRP A 71 -5.39 11.02 -4.39
N VAL A 72 -5.97 11.54 -5.47
CA VAL A 72 -7.01 10.84 -6.23
C VAL A 72 -6.42 9.61 -6.94
N GLY A 73 -5.21 9.74 -7.48
CA GLY A 73 -4.47 8.62 -8.07
C GLY A 73 -4.15 7.55 -7.03
N GLY A 74 -3.64 7.96 -5.86
CA GLY A 74 -3.39 7.09 -4.70
C GLY A 74 -4.61 6.28 -4.28
N LEU A 75 -5.72 6.97 -3.97
CA LEU A 75 -6.97 6.32 -3.58
C LEU A 75 -7.57 5.46 -4.70
N GLY A 76 -7.49 5.94 -5.95
CA GLY A 76 -7.93 5.19 -7.13
C GLY A 76 -7.15 3.88 -7.29
N GLY A 77 -5.84 3.92 -7.06
CA GLY A 77 -5.00 2.72 -7.07
C GLY A 77 -5.34 1.73 -5.96
N THR A 78 -5.64 2.21 -4.75
CA THR A 78 -6.11 1.36 -3.63
C THR A 78 -7.40 0.63 -3.98
N VAL A 79 -8.39 1.36 -4.51
CA VAL A 79 -9.69 0.77 -4.85
C VAL A 79 -9.55 -0.19 -6.03
N ALA A 80 -8.80 0.19 -7.07
CA ALA A 80 -8.58 -0.63 -8.25
C ALA A 80 -7.83 -1.93 -7.92
N SER A 81 -6.72 -1.85 -7.16
CA SER A 81 -5.94 -3.03 -6.79
C SER A 81 -6.68 -3.93 -5.81
N GLY A 82 -7.38 -3.35 -4.83
CA GLY A 82 -8.19 -4.08 -3.86
C GLY A 82 -9.36 -4.80 -4.52
N GLY A 83 -10.10 -4.12 -5.40
CA GLY A 83 -11.21 -4.70 -6.15
C GLY A 83 -10.75 -5.80 -7.11
N PHE A 84 -9.65 -5.58 -7.83
CA PHE A 84 -9.06 -6.59 -8.71
C PHE A 84 -8.58 -7.81 -7.91
N ALA A 85 -7.85 -7.59 -6.81
CA ALA A 85 -7.38 -8.67 -5.95
C ALA A 85 -8.55 -9.47 -5.35
N TYR A 86 -9.60 -8.79 -4.89
CA TYR A 86 -10.78 -9.46 -4.36
C TYR A 86 -11.46 -10.32 -5.43
N ALA A 87 -11.69 -9.78 -6.63
CA ALA A 87 -12.28 -10.53 -7.73
C ALA A 87 -11.41 -11.75 -8.12
N TRP A 88 -10.10 -11.55 -8.22
CA TRP A 88 -9.14 -12.61 -8.55
C TRP A 88 -9.12 -13.72 -7.50
N TYR A 89 -8.98 -13.36 -6.22
CA TYR A 89 -8.88 -14.32 -5.12
C TYR A 89 -10.20 -15.04 -4.83
N ASN A 90 -11.34 -14.40 -5.09
CA ASN A 90 -12.63 -15.06 -4.99
C ASN A 90 -12.80 -16.20 -6.01
N THR A 91 -12.16 -16.09 -7.18
CA THR A 91 -12.17 -17.13 -8.23
C THR A 91 -11.12 -18.23 -8.08
N CYS A 92 -10.15 -18.05 -7.17
CA CYS A 92 -9.04 -18.99 -6.99
C CYS A 92 -9.38 -20.15 -6.03
N HIS A 93 -8.61 -21.24 -6.15
CA HIS A 93 -8.69 -22.40 -5.25
C HIS A 93 -7.99 -22.12 -3.91
N GLU A 94 -8.41 -22.79 -2.83
CA GLU A 94 -7.91 -22.56 -1.47
C GLU A 94 -6.42 -22.87 -1.31
N ASP A 95 -5.93 -23.89 -2.02
CA ASP A 95 -4.52 -24.27 -2.03
C ASP A 95 -3.61 -23.16 -2.61
N LEU A 96 -4.13 -22.43 -3.61
CA LEU A 96 -3.43 -21.29 -4.21
C LEU A 96 -3.41 -20.10 -3.24
N LEU A 97 -4.50 -19.85 -2.51
CA LEU A 97 -4.56 -18.79 -1.50
C LEU A 97 -3.55 -19.07 -0.37
N ARG A 98 -3.52 -20.31 0.12
CA ARG A 98 -2.61 -20.73 1.18
C ARG A 98 -1.14 -20.67 0.74
N SER A 99 -0.84 -21.19 -0.45
CA SER A 99 0.51 -21.11 -1.02
C SER A 99 0.95 -19.66 -1.24
N LYS A 100 0.04 -18.80 -1.71
CA LYS A 100 0.36 -17.38 -1.93
C LYS A 100 0.50 -16.61 -0.62
N ARG A 101 -0.29 -16.92 0.40
CA ARG A 101 -0.10 -16.39 1.76
C ARG A 101 1.26 -16.77 2.30
N ILE A 102 1.63 -18.05 2.23
CA ILE A 102 2.92 -18.53 2.72
C ILE A 102 4.06 -17.84 1.96
N ASN A 103 3.97 -17.69 0.64
CA ASN A 103 4.97 -16.95 -0.13
C ASN A 103 5.06 -15.48 0.27
N VAL A 104 3.92 -14.78 0.45
CA VAL A 104 3.91 -13.38 0.88
C VAL A 104 4.52 -13.23 2.28
N VAL A 105 4.20 -14.15 3.20
CA VAL A 105 4.76 -14.16 4.56
C VAL A 105 6.25 -14.51 4.54
N TYR A 106 6.65 -15.49 3.73
CA TYR A 106 8.05 -15.90 3.59
C TYR A 106 8.90 -14.79 2.97
N ASP A 107 8.43 -14.19 1.87
CA ASP A 107 9.05 -13.00 1.27
C ASP A 107 9.09 -11.83 2.25
N TYR A 108 8.05 -11.69 3.09
CA TYR A 108 8.02 -10.70 4.15
C TYR A 108 9.11 -10.95 5.20
N TYR A 109 9.32 -12.20 5.63
CA TYR A 109 10.40 -12.54 6.57
C TYR A 109 11.79 -12.33 5.96
N VAL A 110 12.00 -12.78 4.72
CA VAL A 110 13.31 -12.68 4.04
C VAL A 110 13.67 -11.24 3.70
N LYS A 111 12.68 -10.39 3.33
CA LYS A 111 12.89 -8.99 2.95
C LYS A 111 12.42 -8.00 4.01
N GLN A 112 12.27 -8.45 5.26
CA GLN A 112 11.59 -7.71 6.31
C GLN A 112 12.21 -6.33 6.53
N ILE A 113 13.53 -6.30 6.66
CA ILE A 113 14.29 -5.10 7.00
C ILE A 113 14.19 -4.05 5.90
N ASP A 114 14.28 -4.48 4.65
CA ASP A 114 14.22 -3.62 3.48
C ASP A 114 12.83 -2.99 3.36
N ARG A 115 11.79 -3.81 3.49
CA ARG A 115 10.39 -3.35 3.41
C ARG A 115 10.04 -2.40 4.54
N VAL A 116 10.37 -2.73 5.79
CA VAL A 116 10.11 -1.87 6.94
C VAL A 116 10.84 -0.53 6.79
N ARG A 117 12.10 -0.55 6.35
CA ARG A 117 12.85 0.69 6.07
C ARG A 117 12.22 1.50 4.94
N ALA A 118 11.75 0.86 3.87
CA ALA A 118 11.09 1.56 2.77
C ALA A 118 9.79 2.23 3.23
N GLU A 119 9.00 1.54 4.06
CA GLU A 119 7.77 2.05 4.65
C GLU A 119 8.04 3.19 5.64
N ASP A 120 9.05 3.07 6.50
CA ASP A 120 9.46 4.16 7.40
C ASP A 120 9.82 5.43 6.64
N HIS A 121 10.62 5.31 5.56
CA HIS A 121 10.97 6.46 4.73
C HIS A 121 9.73 7.07 4.05
N ALA A 122 8.79 6.23 3.62
CA ALA A 122 7.53 6.68 3.03
C ALA A 122 6.64 7.41 4.05
N ILE A 123 6.53 6.91 5.29
CA ILE A 123 5.76 7.54 6.36
C ILE A 123 6.39 8.86 6.80
N ILE A 124 7.71 8.88 7.01
CA ILE A 124 8.45 10.10 7.36
C ILE A 124 8.27 11.16 6.24
N GLY A 125 8.45 10.75 4.99
CA GLY A 125 8.24 11.60 3.83
C GLY A 125 6.82 12.13 3.77
N LEU A 126 5.82 11.27 3.99
CA LEU A 126 4.39 11.61 4.02
C LEU A 126 4.10 12.68 5.07
N VAL A 127 4.55 12.49 6.32
CA VAL A 127 4.28 13.42 7.42
C VAL A 127 4.94 14.77 7.16
N ILE A 128 6.23 14.77 6.83
CA ILE A 128 7.01 16.01 6.65
C ILE A 128 6.45 16.84 5.49
N THR A 129 6.23 16.22 4.33
CA THR A 129 5.74 16.95 3.17
C THR A 129 4.26 17.29 3.25
N SER A 130 3.41 16.52 3.95
CA SER A 130 2.03 16.92 4.22
C SER A 130 1.98 18.25 4.98
N VAL A 131 2.79 18.36 6.04
CA VAL A 131 2.88 19.60 6.85
C VAL A 131 3.51 20.74 6.05
N LEU A 132 4.66 20.49 5.40
CA LEU A 132 5.35 21.52 4.61
C LEU A 132 4.53 22.03 3.44
N THR A 133 3.91 21.13 2.67
CA THR A 133 3.11 21.51 1.50
C THR A 133 1.91 22.34 1.95
N THR A 134 1.27 21.97 3.05
CA THR A 134 0.17 22.73 3.64
C THR A 134 0.60 24.12 4.09
N GLY A 135 1.75 24.24 4.77
CA GLY A 135 2.28 25.53 5.21
C GLY A 135 2.70 26.46 4.06
N ILE A 136 3.40 25.93 3.05
CA ILE A 136 3.94 26.70 1.92
C ILE A 136 2.83 27.13 0.95
N PHE A 137 1.88 26.24 0.68
CA PHE A 137 0.87 26.44 -0.36
C PHE A 137 -0.54 26.74 0.18
N TRP A 138 -0.66 27.14 1.45
CA TRP A 138 -1.93 27.43 2.14
C TRP A 138 -2.88 28.34 1.36
N LYS A 139 -2.35 29.34 0.64
CA LYS A 139 -3.16 30.28 -0.17
C LYS A 139 -3.33 29.88 -1.64
N ARG A 140 -2.69 28.79 -2.10
CA ARG A 140 -2.64 28.40 -3.51
C ARG A 140 -3.48 27.17 -3.88
N ALA A 141 -3.97 26.42 -2.89
CA ALA A 141 -4.80 25.24 -3.09
C ALA A 141 -5.74 25.01 -1.89
N GLY A 142 -6.76 24.18 -2.07
CA GLY A 142 -7.66 23.81 -0.97
C GLY A 142 -6.94 22.93 0.06
N VAL A 143 -7.26 23.13 1.35
CA VAL A 143 -6.62 22.44 2.50
C VAL A 143 -6.58 20.91 2.33
N VAL A 144 -7.67 20.31 1.84
CA VAL A 144 -7.75 18.86 1.60
C VAL A 144 -6.73 18.40 0.56
N ASN A 145 -6.57 19.15 -0.54
CA ASN A 145 -5.60 18.82 -1.59
C ASN A 145 -4.17 19.01 -1.08
N LEU A 146 -3.93 19.99 -0.21
CA LEU A 146 -2.62 20.25 0.36
C LEU A 146 -2.17 19.13 1.30
N VAL A 147 -3.04 18.72 2.22
CA VAL A 147 -2.74 17.67 3.18
C VAL A 147 -2.62 16.32 2.49
N LEU A 148 -3.63 15.92 1.70
CA LEU A 148 -3.64 14.61 1.06
C LEU A 148 -2.66 14.52 -0.11
N GLY A 149 -2.53 15.58 -0.91
CA GLY A 149 -1.58 15.64 -2.01
C GLY A 149 -0.14 15.74 -1.53
N GLY A 150 0.12 16.51 -0.47
CA GLY A 150 1.42 16.57 0.20
C GLY A 150 1.80 15.22 0.78
N ALA A 151 0.87 14.55 1.47
CA ALA A 151 1.05 13.19 1.97
C ALA A 151 1.40 12.18 0.85
N GLY A 152 0.67 12.20 -0.27
CA GLY A 152 0.94 11.33 -1.43
C GLY A 152 2.30 11.59 -2.09
N LEU A 153 2.68 12.87 -2.25
CA LEU A 153 4.01 13.25 -2.75
C LEU A 153 5.13 12.83 -1.81
N GLY A 154 4.94 13.01 -0.51
CA GLY A 154 5.89 12.60 0.52
C GLY A 154 6.18 11.12 0.57
N SER A 155 5.11 10.32 0.55
CA SER A 155 5.20 8.87 0.49
C SER A 155 6.00 8.43 -0.73
N SER A 156 5.73 9.04 -1.88
CA SER A 156 6.41 8.78 -3.15
C SER A 156 7.90 9.13 -3.09
N ILE A 157 8.25 10.31 -2.57
CA ILE A 157 9.65 10.76 -2.42
C ILE A 157 10.41 9.89 -1.42
N GLY A 158 9.77 9.49 -0.31
CA GLY A 158 10.34 8.58 0.69
C GLY A 158 10.67 7.21 0.10
N LEU A 159 9.76 6.64 -0.68
CA LEU A 159 9.97 5.39 -1.41
C LEU A 159 11.13 5.52 -2.41
N LEU A 160 11.16 6.59 -3.21
CA LEU A 160 12.25 6.85 -4.17
C LEU A 160 13.60 7.02 -3.48
N THR A 161 13.63 7.64 -2.31
CA THR A 161 14.86 7.81 -1.53
C THR A 161 15.40 6.47 -1.07
N HIS A 162 14.52 5.56 -0.61
CA HIS A 162 14.90 4.21 -0.23
C HIS A 162 15.46 3.43 -1.43
N TYR A 163 14.71 3.38 -2.54
CA TYR A 163 15.18 2.70 -3.76
C TYR A 163 16.45 3.33 -4.33
N GLY A 164 16.56 4.65 -4.31
CA GLY A 164 17.75 5.37 -4.74
C GLY A 164 18.99 4.98 -3.95
N ARG A 165 18.88 4.84 -2.62
CA ARG A 165 19.97 4.34 -1.77
C ARG A 165 20.33 2.89 -2.10
N SER A 166 19.34 2.03 -2.36
CA SER A 166 19.58 0.66 -2.80
C SER A 166 20.33 0.59 -4.14
N PHE A 167 20.03 1.50 -5.08
CA PHE A 167 20.74 1.60 -6.36
C PHE A 167 22.15 2.20 -6.24
N LEU A 168 22.36 3.10 -5.28
CA LEU A 168 23.64 3.79 -5.04
C LEU A 168 24.67 2.94 -4.26
N GLY A 169 24.33 1.70 -3.91
CA GLY A 169 25.29 0.73 -3.39
C GLY A 169 25.36 0.60 -1.87
N ASP A 170 24.35 1.10 -1.14
CA ASP A 170 24.15 0.79 0.28
C ASP A 170 22.93 -0.12 0.45
N PRO A 171 23.01 -1.39 -0.01
CA PRO A 171 21.91 -2.32 0.17
C PRO A 171 21.77 -2.67 1.65
N PRO A 172 20.54 -2.68 2.18
CA PRO A 172 20.29 -3.10 3.56
C PRO A 172 20.85 -4.50 3.85
N GLU A 173 21.37 -4.65 5.06
CA GLU A 173 21.97 -5.89 5.54
C GLU A 173 20.94 -7.03 5.56
N LYS A 174 21.26 -8.12 4.85
CA LYS A 174 20.39 -9.30 4.77
C LYS A 174 20.39 -10.02 6.13
N VAL A 175 19.28 -9.94 6.86
CA VAL A 175 19.14 -10.74 8.07
C VAL A 175 18.82 -12.18 7.71
N ASN A 176 19.72 -13.07 8.15
CA ASN A 176 19.52 -14.51 8.09
C ASN A 176 18.42 -14.88 9.08
N VAL A 177 17.24 -15.19 8.56
CA VAL A 177 16.16 -15.79 9.35
C VAL A 177 16.55 -17.24 9.64
N PRO A 178 16.56 -17.70 10.91
CA PRO A 178 16.84 -19.10 11.22
C PRO A 178 15.79 -20.01 10.58
N PRO A 179 16.18 -21.21 10.11
CA PRO A 179 15.25 -22.15 9.49
C PRO A 179 14.15 -22.51 10.49
N ILE A 180 12.91 -22.41 10.02
CA ILE A 180 11.73 -22.86 10.76
C ILE A 180 11.79 -24.39 10.76
N ILE A 181 12.11 -24.98 11.91
CA ILE A 181 12.06 -26.43 12.14
C ILE A 181 10.62 -26.85 12.40
#